data_AF-A0A7S3AU26-F1
#
_entry.id   AF-A0A7S3AU26-F1
#
_cell.length_a   1.000
_cell.length_b   1.000
_cell.length_c   1.000
_cell.angle_alpha   90.00
_cell.angle_beta   90.00
_cell.angle_gamma   90.00
#
_symmetry.space_group_name_H-M   'P 1'
#
loop_
_entity.id
_entity.type
_entity.pdbx_description
1 polymer ?
#
loop_
_entity_poly.entity_id
_entity_poly.type
_entity_poly.pdbx_seq_one_letter_code
_entity_poly.pdbx_strand_id
1 'polypeptide(L)'
;VDDSVMQLLLEKASQAVRMQPDGRPSDEEVAFHAARAISLLSANRLNQKKIVQYGGLPTMYQLARQPDTDIQAEAATVIANVTSSSWEAQQRVAADDVVQLLL
;
A
#
# COMPACT_ATOMS: atom_id res chain seq x y z
N VAL A 1 1.55 12.71 -7.78
CA VAL A 1 2.01 12.08 -9.04
C VAL A 1 0.84 11.98 -9.99
N ASP A 2 1.10 11.82 -11.29
CA ASP A 2 0.05 11.48 -12.25
C ASP A 2 -0.52 10.06 -11.99
N ASP A 3 -1.58 9.74 -12.73
CA ASP A 3 -2.36 8.52 -12.52
C ASP A 3 -1.58 7.26 -12.96
N SER A 4 -0.86 7.36 -14.08
CA SER A 4 -0.06 6.27 -14.63
C SER A 4 1.05 5.83 -13.67
N VAL A 5 1.75 6.80 -13.06
CA VAL A 5 2.79 6.51 -12.07
C VAL A 5 2.18 5.87 -10.82
N MET A 6 1.03 6.35 -10.33
CA MET A 6 0.36 5.74 -9.17
C MET A 6 -0.07 4.30 -9.45
N GLN A 7 -0.66 4.03 -10.61
CA GLN A 7 -1.07 2.68 -11.01
C GLN A 7 0.13 1.74 -11.12
N LEU A 8 1.22 2.20 -11.75
CA LEU A 8 2.44 1.41 -11.86
C LEU A 8 3.01 1.05 -10.50
N LEU A 9 3.08 2.01 -9.56
CA LEU A 9 3.58 1.74 -8.21
C LEU A 9 2.69 0.73 -7.47
N LEU A 10 1.37 0.85 -7.59
CA LEU A 10 0.43 -0.10 -6.98
C LEU A 10 0.54 -1.51 -7.59
N GLU A 11 0.74 -1.59 -8.91
CA GLU A 11 0.98 -2.84 -9.60
C GLU A 11 2.28 -3.50 -9.08
N LYS A 12 3.38 -2.74 -9.00
CA LYS A 12 4.66 -3.23 -8.47
C LYS A 12 4.58 -3.65 -7.00
N ALA A 13 3.87 -2.89 -6.18
CA ALA A 13 3.62 -3.24 -4.79
C ALA A 13 2.81 -4.55 -4.66
N SER A 14 1.88 -4.82 -5.59
CA SER A 14 1.07 -6.05 -5.57
C SER A 14 1.84 -7.32 -5.99
N GLN A 15 2.94 -7.16 -6.75
CA GLN A 15 3.71 -8.28 -7.29
C GLN A 15 4.50 -9.04 -6.20
N ALA A 16 4.85 -8.41 -5.07
CA ALA A 16 5.48 -9.12 -3.94
C ALA A 16 4.66 -10.26 -3.34
N VAL A 17 3.35 -10.30 -3.58
CA VAL A 17 2.48 -11.37 -3.06
C VAL A 17 2.68 -12.69 -3.83
N ARG A 18 3.42 -12.67 -4.96
CA ARG A 18 3.79 -13.86 -5.73
C ARG A 18 5.30 -14.09 -5.62
N MET A 19 5.71 -14.97 -4.70
CA MET A 19 7.11 -15.41 -4.63
C MET A 19 7.54 -16.12 -5.93
N GLN A 20 8.67 -15.72 -6.50
CA GLN A 20 9.32 -16.46 -7.59
C GLN A 20 10.25 -17.56 -7.02
N PRO A 21 10.23 -18.80 -7.56
CA PRO A 21 11.03 -19.90 -7.03
C PRO A 21 12.56 -19.84 -7.30
N ASP A 22 13.06 -18.90 -8.11
CA ASP A 22 14.35 -19.04 -8.82
C ASP A 22 15.48 -18.06 -8.39
N GLY A 23 15.30 -17.26 -7.33
CA GLY A 23 16.41 -16.56 -6.65
C GLY A 23 17.01 -15.33 -7.38
N ARG A 24 16.26 -14.70 -8.29
CA ARG A 24 16.55 -13.35 -8.84
C ARG A 24 16.26 -12.26 -7.78
N PRO A 25 16.74 -10.98 -7.91
CA PRO A 25 16.37 -9.91 -6.99
C PRO A 25 14.86 -9.96 -6.80
N SER A 26 14.45 -10.29 -5.57
CA SER A 26 13.12 -10.81 -5.33
C SER A 26 12.13 -9.69 -5.64
N ASP A 27 10.95 -10.04 -6.12
CA ASP A 27 9.85 -9.08 -6.27
C ASP A 27 9.58 -8.31 -4.94
N GLU A 28 10.14 -8.75 -3.80
CA GLU A 28 10.18 -8.04 -2.52
C GLU A 28 10.97 -6.72 -2.55
N GLU A 29 12.16 -6.61 -3.13
CA GLU A 29 12.90 -5.33 -3.17
C GLU A 29 12.14 -4.30 -4.01
N VAL A 30 11.58 -4.75 -5.13
CA VAL A 30 10.76 -3.92 -6.02
C VAL A 30 9.48 -3.47 -5.32
N ALA A 31 8.80 -4.39 -4.63
CA ALA A 31 7.59 -4.06 -3.89
C ALA A 31 7.87 -3.21 -2.65
N PHE A 32 8.98 -3.42 -1.96
CA PHE A 32 9.43 -2.58 -0.85
C PHE A 32 9.64 -1.15 -1.33
N HIS A 33 10.43 -0.97 -2.40
CA HIS A 33 10.65 0.36 -2.97
C HIS A 33 9.36 0.98 -3.52
N ALA A 34 8.45 0.19 -4.09
CA ALA A 34 7.16 0.68 -4.52
C ALA A 34 6.27 1.10 -3.33
N ALA A 35 6.18 0.28 -2.28
CA ALA A 35 5.44 0.57 -1.06
C ALA A 35 5.98 1.83 -0.36
N ARG A 36 7.31 1.96 -0.26
CA ARG A 36 7.98 3.15 0.25
C ARG A 36 7.73 4.39 -0.61
N ALA A 37 7.72 4.26 -1.93
CA ALA A 37 7.34 5.38 -2.79
C ALA A 37 5.88 5.79 -2.54
N ILE A 38 4.97 4.82 -2.39
CA ILE A 38 3.55 5.08 -2.10
C ILE A 38 3.39 5.72 -0.71
N SER A 39 4.16 5.29 0.31
CA SER A 39 4.11 5.86 1.66
C SER A 39 4.47 7.34 1.66
N LEU A 40 5.56 7.71 0.98
CA LEU A 40 5.95 9.11 0.81
C LEU A 40 4.91 9.92 0.04
N LEU A 41 4.36 9.34 -1.04
CA LEU A 41 3.33 10.00 -1.85
C LEU A 41 2.01 10.17 -1.09
N SER A 42 1.68 9.24 -0.18
CA SER A 42 0.46 9.24 0.61
C SER A 42 0.39 10.38 1.63
N ALA A 43 1.48 11.12 1.87
CA ALA A 43 1.43 12.35 2.68
C ALA A 43 0.62 13.48 2.01
N ASN A 44 0.33 13.38 0.70
CA ASN A 44 -0.45 14.35 -0.06
C ASN A 44 -1.90 13.89 -0.28
N ARG A 45 -2.88 14.76 0.03
CA ARG A 45 -4.31 14.48 -0.10
C ARG A 45 -4.79 14.07 -1.49
N LEU A 46 -4.21 14.63 -2.55
CA LEU A 46 -4.57 14.24 -3.92
C LEU A 46 -4.11 12.82 -4.21
N ASN A 47 -2.93 12.43 -3.74
CA ASN A 47 -2.42 11.08 -3.91
C ASN A 47 -3.19 10.07 -3.05
N GLN A 48 -3.61 10.43 -1.83
CA GLN A 48 -4.46 9.58 -0.99
C GLN A 48 -5.74 9.17 -1.73
N LYS A 49 -6.41 10.12 -2.40
CA LYS A 49 -7.59 9.83 -3.23
C LYS A 49 -7.26 8.86 -4.37
N LYS A 50 -6.14 9.06 -5.06
CA LYS A 50 -5.70 8.17 -6.16
C LYS A 50 -5.40 6.75 -5.66
N ILE A 51 -4.75 6.62 -4.51
CA ILE A 51 -4.47 5.32 -3.87
C ILE A 51 -5.79 4.57 -3.62
N VAL A 52 -6.81 5.23 -3.08
CA VAL A 52 -8.14 4.64 -2.85
C VAL A 52 -8.85 4.30 -4.16
N GLN A 53 -8.77 5.20 -5.15
CA GLN A 53 -9.41 5.05 -6.45
C GLN A 53 -8.86 3.85 -7.24
N TYR A 54 -7.54 3.63 -7.18
CA TYR A 54 -6.88 2.53 -7.88
C TYR A 54 -6.72 1.25 -7.04
N GLY A 55 -7.49 1.11 -5.96
CA GLY A 55 -7.53 -0.13 -5.19
C GLY A 55 -6.26 -0.41 -4.38
N GLY A 56 -5.52 0.62 -3.97
CA GLY A 56 -4.28 0.44 -3.22
C GLY A 56 -4.46 -0.03 -1.78
N LEU A 57 -5.62 0.18 -1.16
CA LEU A 57 -5.89 -0.27 0.22
C LEU A 57 -5.80 -1.81 0.38
N PRO A 58 -6.46 -2.64 -0.45
CA PRO A 58 -6.25 -4.08 -0.45
C PRO A 58 -4.78 -4.51 -0.63
N THR A 59 -4.04 -3.84 -1.51
CA THR A 59 -2.61 -4.13 -1.71
C THR A 59 -1.79 -3.84 -0.46
N MET A 60 -1.99 -2.67 0.17
CA MET A 60 -1.30 -2.33 1.41
C MET A 60 -1.69 -3.28 2.56
N TYR A 61 -2.95 -3.72 2.62
CA TYR A 61 -3.38 -4.71 3.60
C TYR A 61 -2.63 -6.05 3.46
N GLN A 62 -2.43 -6.52 2.23
CA GLN A 62 -1.65 -7.75 1.99
C GLN A 62 -0.17 -7.58 2.36
N LEU A 63 0.40 -6.41 2.06
CA LEU A 63 1.79 -6.07 2.42
C LEU A 63 1.98 -5.95 3.94
N ALA A 64 1.01 -5.38 4.65
CA ALA A 64 1.02 -5.28 6.12
C ALA A 64 0.99 -6.65 6.83
N ARG A 65 0.74 -7.74 6.11
CA ARG A 65 0.73 -9.11 6.62
C ARG A 65 1.98 -9.93 6.23
N GLN A 66 2.89 -9.35 5.45
CA GLN A 66 4.15 -10.00 5.10
C GLN A 66 5.06 -10.11 6.32
N PRO A 67 5.98 -11.08 6.40
CA PRO A 67 6.88 -11.23 7.55
C PRO A 67 7.93 -10.11 7.66
N ASP A 68 8.18 -9.38 6.57
CA ASP A 68 9.14 -8.28 6.52
C ASP A 68 8.60 -7.03 7.22
N THR A 69 9.26 -6.63 8.31
CA THR A 69 8.86 -5.50 9.15
C THR A 69 8.98 -4.15 8.44
N ASP A 70 9.91 -4.01 7.50
CA ASP A 70 10.08 -2.77 6.74
C ASP A 70 8.92 -2.61 5.75
N ILE A 71 8.53 -3.68 5.05
CA ILE A 71 7.34 -3.70 4.19
C ILE A 71 6.07 -3.42 5.01
N GLN A 72 5.93 -4.04 6.18
CA GLN A 72 4.81 -3.79 7.09
C GLN A 72 4.70 -2.32 7.48
N ALA A 73 5.82 -1.69 7.85
CA ALA A 73 5.85 -0.30 8.31
C ALA A 73 5.45 0.69 7.19
N GLU A 74 5.93 0.48 5.97
CA GLU A 74 5.57 1.30 4.82
C GLU A 74 4.07 1.16 4.49
N ALA A 75 3.55 -0.07 4.52
CA ALA A 75 2.13 -0.35 4.30
C ALA A 75 1.23 0.28 5.37
N ALA A 76 1.60 0.13 6.65
CA ALA A 76 0.88 0.75 7.77
C ALA A 76 0.84 2.27 7.66
N THR A 77 1.95 2.89 7.23
CA THR A 77 2.03 4.34 6.99
C THR A 77 1.05 4.79 5.91
N VAL A 78 0.97 4.06 4.79
CA VAL A 78 -0.01 4.37 3.73
C VAL A 78 -1.43 4.26 4.25
N ILE A 79 -1.75 3.20 4.99
CA ILE A 79 -3.10 2.98 5.56
C ILE A 79 -3.45 4.12 6.53
N ALA A 80 -2.55 4.49 7.44
CA ALA A 80 -2.75 5.59 8.38
C ALA A 80 -2.98 6.94 7.65
N ASN A 81 -2.18 7.22 6.62
CA ASN A 81 -2.30 8.45 5.86
C ASN A 81 -3.61 8.50 5.07
N VAL A 82 -4.01 7.41 4.42
CA VAL A 82 -5.25 7.35 3.64
C VAL A 82 -6.48 7.46 4.54
N THR A 83 -6.48 6.77 5.69
CA THR A 83 -7.59 6.81 6.67
C THR A 83 -7.73 8.17 7.36
N SER A 84 -6.65 8.95 7.47
CA SER A 84 -6.70 10.29 8.05
C SER A 84 -7.45 11.32 7.18
N SER A 85 -7.70 11.02 5.91
CA SER A 85 -7.98 12.03 4.88
C SER A 85 -9.42 12.20 4.44
N SER A 86 -10.31 11.24 4.73
CA SER A 86 -11.73 11.33 4.39
C SER A 86 -12.55 10.32 5.20
N TRP A 87 -13.75 10.74 5.60
CA TRP A 87 -14.79 9.89 6.19
C TRP A 87 -15.19 8.71 5.27
N GLU A 88 -15.21 8.89 3.94
CA GLU A 88 -15.45 7.78 3.00
C GLU A 88 -14.30 6.75 2.98
N ALA A 89 -13.06 7.21 3.11
CA ALA A 89 -11.92 6.31 3.27
C ALA A 89 -11.98 5.56 4.62
N GLN A 90 -12.40 6.24 5.69
CA GLN A 90 -12.65 5.63 7.00
C GLN A 90 -13.76 4.58 6.93
N GLN A 91 -14.87 4.82 6.21
CA GLN A 91 -15.93 3.82 6.04
C GLN A 91 -15.48 2.58 5.26
N ARG A 92 -14.68 2.73 4.19
CA ARG A 92 -14.15 1.59 3.44
C ARG A 92 -13.15 0.76 4.24
N VAL A 93 -12.25 1.42 4.99
CA VAL A 93 -11.27 0.72 5.85
C VAL A 93 -11.96 0.06 7.05
N ALA A 94 -13.02 0.65 7.60
CA ALA A 94 -13.83 0.05 8.66
C ALA A 94 -14.65 -1.17 8.19
N ALA A 95 -14.98 -1.24 6.89
CA ALA A 95 -15.68 -2.39 6.32
C ALA A 95 -14.75 -3.59 6.03
N ASP A 96 -13.44 -3.36 5.87
CA ASP A 96 -12.45 -4.37 5.45
C ASP A 96 -11.62 -4.96 6.62
N ASP A 97 -12.07 -4.90 7.88
CA ASP A 97 -11.33 -5.36 9.09
C ASP A 97 -9.94 -4.72 9.31
N VAL A 98 -9.52 -3.78 8.45
CA VAL A 98 -8.19 -3.15 8.49
C VAL A 98 -7.99 -2.32 9.77
N VAL A 99 -9.06 -1.79 10.36
CA VAL A 99 -9.02 -1.02 11.61
C VAL A 99 -8.60 -1.89 12.81
N GLN A 100 -8.93 -3.19 12.82
CA GLN A 100 -8.50 -4.09 13.90
C GLN A 100 -7.01 -4.42 13.86
N LEU A 101 -6.32 -4.15 12.73
CA LEU A 101 -4.89 -4.42 12.56
C LEU A 101 -3.99 -3.24 13.01
N LEU A 102 -4.58 -2.07 13.28
CA LEU A 102 -3.86 -0.87 13.73
C LEU A 102 -4.06 -0.54 15.22
N LEU A 103 -4.82 -1.36 15.95
CA LEU A 103 -5.01 -1.33 17.40
C LEU A 103 -4.30 -2.52 18.05
#